data_AF-A0A0F9LXB7-F1
#
_entry.id   AF-A0A0F9LXB7-F1
#
_cell.length_a   1.000
_cell.length_b   1.000
_cell.length_c   1.000
_cell.angle_alpha   90.00
_cell.angle_beta   90.00
_cell.angle_gamma   90.00
#
_symmetry.space_group_name_H-M   'P 1'
#
loop_
_entity.id
_entity.type
_entity.pdbx_description
1 polymer ?
#
loop_
_entity_poly.entity_id
_entity_poly.type
_entity_poly.pdbx_seq_one_letter_code
_entity_poly.pdbx_strand_id
1 'polypeptide(L)'
;MEVLLKRAERPFKEKIGEEKTREVFDKIIEALNLMPNQFSGTLASEIPRFILSYSQNLDDLSTEKIEGILLHVLILTRSLSSLSDMNSSQVNQKLINRSKSEMRNVLDLLKKFVEKAKVGELINKEAGTVDDILDYILGEEKERLKFTDVGGFLKRAEKKYTMYLRGNKGQKLINDILSSLAGIPEVHRGYLASDISRFLAKYSETLSEKKESEIERTLTKTLNYSKGITKLKDLNKEEMNQFIINRSKHKVRNLFELYKVFLEREEVFILKEEKPSFDEILDYTLGRSSGPKALKSNDENNSAE
;
A
#
# COMPACT_ATOMS: atom_id res chain seq x y z
N MET A 1 14.90 -8.41 27.71
CA MET A 1 15.43 -7.54 26.64
C MET A 1 16.81 -7.00 27.01
N GLU A 2 16.92 -6.11 27.98
CA GLU A 2 18.18 -5.46 28.39
C GLU A 2 19.32 -6.43 28.76
N VAL A 3 19.00 -7.53 29.44
CA VAL A 3 20.00 -8.55 29.82
C VAL A 3 20.69 -9.17 28.59
N LEU A 4 19.96 -9.32 27.48
CA LEU A 4 20.53 -9.90 26.25
C LEU A 4 21.44 -8.90 25.53
N LEU A 5 21.03 -7.62 25.46
CA LEU A 5 21.84 -6.56 24.89
C LEU A 5 23.11 -6.34 25.71
N LYS A 6 23.01 -6.26 27.05
CA LYS A 6 24.18 -6.16 27.93
C LYS A 6 25.18 -7.31 27.75
N ARG A 7 24.68 -8.53 27.51
CA ARG A 7 25.55 -9.68 27.21
C ARG A 7 26.20 -9.59 25.83
N ALA A 8 25.51 -8.99 24.86
CA ALA A 8 26.03 -8.82 23.50
C ALA A 8 27.05 -7.68 23.39
N GLU A 9 27.02 -6.68 24.29
CA GLU A 9 27.87 -5.50 24.24
C GLU A 9 29.38 -5.82 24.21
N ARG A 10 29.86 -6.75 25.04
CA ARG A 10 31.30 -6.94 25.25
C ARG A 10 32.05 -7.24 23.93
N PRO A 11 31.62 -8.21 23.10
CA PRO A 11 32.23 -8.44 21.79
C PRO A 11 32.22 -7.22 20.86
N PHE A 12 31.17 -6.39 20.88
CA PHE A 12 31.14 -5.17 20.05
C PHE A 12 32.11 -4.11 20.57
N LYS A 13 32.18 -3.89 21.89
CA LYS A 13 33.14 -2.94 22.50
C LYS A 13 34.58 -3.26 22.11
N GLU A 14 34.92 -4.55 22.09
CA GLU A 14 36.25 -5.03 21.68
C GLU A 14 36.56 -4.75 20.20
N LYS A 15 35.55 -4.66 19.32
CA LYS A 15 35.73 -4.51 17.85
C LYS A 15 35.56 -3.08 17.33
N ILE A 16 34.62 -2.31 17.87
CA ILE A 16 34.26 -0.97 17.38
C ILE A 16 34.47 0.14 18.43
N GLY A 17 34.91 -0.23 19.63
CA GLY A 17 35.14 0.70 20.74
C GLY A 17 33.94 0.88 21.66
N GLU A 18 34.23 1.28 22.90
CA GLU A 18 33.23 1.35 23.96
C GLU A 18 32.19 2.45 23.75
N GLU A 19 32.63 3.66 23.40
CA GLU A 19 31.77 4.83 23.21
C GLU A 19 30.72 4.60 22.12
N LYS A 20 31.18 4.20 20.92
CA LYS A 20 30.31 3.87 19.78
C LYS A 20 29.33 2.74 20.09
N THR A 21 29.81 1.69 20.75
CA THR A 21 28.94 0.55 21.12
C THR A 21 27.80 1.01 22.03
N ARG A 22 28.13 1.78 23.08
CA ARG A 22 27.12 2.32 24.01
C ARG A 22 26.12 3.20 23.27
N GLU A 23 26.60 4.15 22.46
CA GLU A 23 25.73 5.08 21.73
C GLU A 23 24.70 4.34 20.86
N VAL A 24 25.13 3.32 20.10
CA VAL A 24 24.21 2.59 19.22
C VAL A 24 23.27 1.68 20.02
N PHE A 25 23.76 1.02 21.08
CA PHE A 25 22.93 0.15 21.92
C PHE A 25 21.84 0.93 22.65
N ASP A 26 22.17 2.12 23.18
CA ASP A 26 21.19 2.99 23.84
C ASP A 26 20.08 3.41 22.86
N LYS A 27 20.45 3.79 21.63
CA LYS A 27 19.47 4.11 20.56
C LYS A 27 18.61 2.91 20.18
N ILE A 28 19.16 1.69 20.19
CA ILE A 28 18.38 0.46 19.94
C ILE A 28 17.39 0.22 21.09
N ILE A 29 17.83 0.38 22.34
CA ILE A 29 16.97 0.23 23.53
C ILE A 29 15.81 1.23 23.47
N GLU A 30 16.10 2.51 23.19
CA GLU A 30 15.10 3.54 23.02
C GLU A 30 14.08 3.17 21.92
N ALA A 31 14.56 2.75 20.76
CA ALA A 31 13.70 2.34 19.65
C ALA A 31 12.82 1.11 19.98
N LEU A 32 13.36 0.14 20.74
CA LEU A 32 12.58 -1.01 21.20
C LEU A 32 11.46 -0.60 22.17
N ASN A 33 11.69 0.41 23.01
CA ASN A 33 10.69 0.93 23.94
C ASN A 33 9.56 1.72 23.25
N LEU A 34 9.84 2.28 22.06
CA LEU A 34 8.86 3.00 21.23
C LEU A 34 8.05 2.07 20.31
N MET A 35 8.33 0.77 20.33
CA MET A 35 7.64 -0.21 19.49
C MET A 35 6.16 -0.37 19.92
N PRO A 36 5.20 -0.47 18.99
CA PRO A 36 3.81 -0.67 19.34
C PRO A 36 3.60 -1.96 20.14
N ASN A 37 2.71 -1.94 21.15
CA ASN A 37 2.46 -3.06 22.07
C ASN A 37 2.10 -4.38 21.38
N GLN A 38 1.51 -4.33 20.19
CA GLN A 38 1.17 -5.53 19.40
C GLN A 38 2.39 -6.31 18.89
N PHE A 39 3.59 -5.72 18.95
CA PHE A 39 4.86 -6.35 18.58
C PHE A 39 5.79 -6.59 19.78
N SER A 40 5.47 -6.00 20.94
CA SER A 40 6.36 -5.98 22.11
C SER A 40 6.58 -7.38 22.73
N GLY A 41 5.65 -8.31 22.53
CA GLY A 41 5.80 -9.69 23.03
C GLY A 41 6.86 -10.50 22.27
N THR A 42 6.85 -10.43 20.94
CA THR A 42 7.68 -11.28 20.07
C THR A 42 8.97 -10.57 19.68
N LEU A 43 8.87 -9.44 19.00
CA LEU A 43 10.02 -8.75 18.39
C LEU A 43 10.94 -8.09 19.41
N ALA A 44 10.39 -7.61 20.52
CA ALA A 44 11.16 -7.01 21.60
C ALA A 44 12.11 -8.03 22.29
N SER A 45 11.88 -9.33 22.09
CA SER A 45 12.80 -10.38 22.53
C SER A 45 13.68 -10.91 21.40
N GLU A 46 13.17 -10.96 20.16
CA GLU A 46 13.87 -11.50 19.00
C GLU A 46 15.02 -10.61 18.53
N ILE A 47 14.84 -9.28 18.51
CA ILE A 47 15.91 -8.35 18.08
C ILE A 47 17.13 -8.44 19.03
N PRO A 48 16.98 -8.36 20.37
CA PRO A 48 18.11 -8.60 21.28
C PRO A 48 18.74 -9.99 21.15
N ARG A 49 17.94 -11.04 20.91
CA ARG A 49 18.48 -12.39 20.68
C ARG A 49 19.29 -12.46 19.40
N PHE A 50 18.82 -11.80 18.34
CA PHE A 50 19.55 -11.69 17.08
C PHE A 50 20.90 -10.99 17.29
N ILE A 51 20.91 -9.84 17.97
CA ILE A 51 22.15 -9.08 18.26
C ILE A 51 23.12 -9.93 19.10
N LEU A 52 22.64 -10.66 20.10
CA LEU A 52 23.47 -11.56 20.91
C LEU A 52 24.03 -12.73 20.10
N SER A 53 23.21 -13.36 19.26
CA SER A 53 23.68 -14.43 18.37
C SER A 53 24.71 -13.91 17.37
N TYR A 54 24.55 -12.66 16.94
CA TYR A 54 25.46 -11.99 16.03
C TYR A 54 26.81 -11.67 16.68
N SER A 55 26.77 -11.20 17.93
CA SER A 55 27.97 -10.81 18.69
C SER A 55 28.93 -11.97 18.95
N GLN A 56 28.48 -13.22 18.78
CA GLN A 56 29.29 -14.42 18.94
C GLN A 56 30.18 -14.73 17.72
N ASN A 57 29.94 -14.10 16.57
CA ASN A 57 30.63 -14.40 15.30
C ASN A 57 31.17 -13.12 14.64
N LEU A 58 31.78 -12.21 15.41
CA LEU A 58 32.28 -10.93 14.91
C LEU A 58 33.69 -11.01 14.28
N ASP A 59 34.43 -12.08 14.51
CA ASP A 59 35.85 -12.15 14.20
C ASP A 59 36.18 -12.08 12.70
N ASP A 60 35.26 -12.55 11.85
CA ASP A 60 35.42 -12.58 10.40
C ASP A 60 35.04 -11.25 9.70
N LEU A 61 34.73 -10.20 10.47
CA LEU A 61 34.16 -8.96 9.95
C LEU A 61 35.02 -7.74 10.25
N SER A 62 35.13 -6.85 9.26
CA SER A 62 35.74 -5.54 9.47
C SER A 62 34.89 -4.67 10.38
N THR A 63 35.53 -3.73 11.09
CA THR A 63 34.88 -2.71 11.92
C THR A 63 33.75 -2.01 11.17
N GLU A 64 33.99 -1.59 9.91
CA GLU A 64 32.99 -0.94 9.05
C GLU A 64 31.74 -1.82 8.82
N LYS A 65 31.91 -3.13 8.62
CA LYS A 65 30.78 -4.06 8.45
C LYS A 65 30.01 -4.21 9.75
N ILE A 66 30.70 -4.30 10.89
CA ILE A 66 30.07 -4.40 12.21
C ILE A 66 29.24 -3.15 12.49
N GLU A 67 29.80 -1.97 12.25
CA GLU A 67 29.09 -0.69 12.39
C GLU A 67 27.87 -0.61 11.45
N GLY A 68 28.05 -0.97 10.18
CA GLY A 68 26.96 -0.99 9.20
C GLY A 68 25.81 -1.91 9.62
N ILE A 69 26.11 -3.05 10.22
CA ILE A 69 25.11 -4.01 10.67
C ILE A 69 24.33 -3.50 11.87
N LEU A 70 25.02 -2.92 12.86
CA LEU A 70 24.34 -2.29 13.99
C LEU A 70 23.47 -1.11 13.54
N LEU A 71 23.91 -0.35 12.54
CA LEU A 71 23.11 0.71 11.93
C LEU A 71 21.84 0.15 11.27
N HIS A 72 21.92 -0.95 10.51
CA HIS A 72 20.74 -1.56 9.88
C HIS A 72 19.76 -2.12 10.92
N VAL A 73 20.27 -2.73 11.98
CA VAL A 73 19.47 -3.16 13.14
C VAL A 73 18.72 -1.97 13.75
N LEU A 74 19.42 -0.86 13.99
CA LEU A 74 18.83 0.35 14.55
C LEU A 74 17.74 0.94 13.64
N ILE A 75 18.02 1.07 12.34
CA ILE A 75 17.09 1.61 11.34
C ILE A 75 15.81 0.78 11.30
N LEU A 76 15.93 -0.56 11.20
CA LEU A 76 14.74 -1.41 11.22
C LEU A 76 13.98 -1.23 12.52
N THR A 77 14.66 -1.27 13.67
CA THR A 77 14.01 -1.17 14.98
C THR A 77 13.21 0.13 15.11
N ARG A 78 13.77 1.26 14.66
CA ARG A 78 13.08 2.56 14.63
C ARG A 78 11.87 2.55 13.70
N SER A 79 12.02 1.96 12.51
CA SER A 79 10.93 1.90 11.53
C SER A 79 9.70 1.12 12.03
N LEU A 80 9.86 0.21 13.00
CA LEU A 80 8.74 -0.55 13.57
C LEU A 80 7.73 0.35 14.32
N SER A 81 8.14 1.54 14.76
CA SER A 81 7.22 2.53 15.34
C SER A 81 6.13 2.99 14.36
N SER A 82 6.41 2.96 13.04
CA SER A 82 5.44 3.31 11.99
C SER A 82 4.31 2.27 11.80
N LEU A 83 4.38 1.12 12.47
CA LEU A 83 3.40 0.03 12.34
C LEU A 83 2.25 0.11 13.37
N SER A 84 1.96 1.29 13.93
CA SER A 84 0.93 1.45 14.98
C SER A 84 -0.44 0.90 14.56
N ASP A 85 -0.77 0.96 13.28
CA ASP A 85 -2.10 0.65 12.76
C ASP A 85 -2.23 -0.79 12.23
N MET A 86 -1.17 -1.61 12.34
CA MET A 86 -1.13 -2.98 11.82
C MET A 86 -0.75 -3.99 12.89
N ASN A 87 -1.49 -5.09 12.99
CA ASN A 87 -1.10 -6.22 13.84
C ASN A 87 -0.04 -7.11 13.19
N SER A 88 0.57 -8.00 13.98
CA SER A 88 1.63 -8.92 13.53
C SER A 88 1.25 -9.79 12.32
N SER A 89 -0.01 -10.25 12.25
CA SER A 89 -0.49 -11.04 11.11
C SER A 89 -0.54 -10.22 9.82
N GLN A 90 -1.03 -8.98 9.89
CA GLN A 90 -1.09 -8.06 8.74
C GLN A 90 0.32 -7.73 8.22
N VAL A 91 1.27 -7.49 9.12
CA VAL A 91 2.67 -7.26 8.76
C VAL A 91 3.28 -8.49 8.10
N ASN A 92 3.10 -9.68 8.67
CA ASN A 92 3.60 -10.92 8.09
C ASN A 92 3.02 -11.18 6.69
N GLN A 93 1.72 -10.95 6.49
CA GLN A 93 1.09 -11.05 5.16
C GLN A 93 1.68 -10.03 4.18
N LYS A 94 1.91 -8.79 4.61
CA LYS A 94 2.56 -7.77 3.78
C LYS A 94 3.96 -8.21 3.34
N LEU A 95 4.76 -8.75 4.26
CA LEU A 95 6.10 -9.27 3.97
C LEU A 95 6.05 -10.45 3.01
N ILE A 96 5.19 -11.43 3.25
CA ILE A 96 5.02 -12.61 2.37
C ILE A 96 4.65 -12.17 0.96
N ASN A 97 3.67 -11.27 0.84
CA ASN A 97 3.18 -10.81 -0.46
C ASN A 97 4.27 -10.07 -1.24
N ARG A 98 4.96 -9.13 -0.58
CA ARG A 98 5.98 -8.30 -1.23
C ARG A 98 7.23 -9.08 -1.59
N SER A 99 7.65 -10.00 -0.73
CA SER A 99 8.83 -10.84 -0.93
C SER A 99 8.58 -12.08 -1.79
N LYS A 100 7.36 -12.29 -2.30
CA LYS A 100 6.96 -13.54 -2.97
C LYS A 100 7.28 -14.78 -2.12
N SER A 101 6.96 -14.70 -0.82
CA SER A 101 7.15 -15.74 0.20
C SER A 101 8.59 -15.98 0.66
N GLU A 102 9.57 -15.15 0.26
CA GLU A 102 10.95 -15.24 0.77
C GLU A 102 11.09 -14.75 2.22
N MET A 103 10.22 -13.86 2.67
CA MET A 103 10.20 -13.31 4.04
C MET A 103 8.83 -13.55 4.65
N ARG A 104 8.79 -14.28 5.77
CA ARG A 104 7.54 -14.68 6.44
C ARG A 104 7.21 -13.81 7.64
N ASN A 105 8.20 -13.13 8.20
CA ASN A 105 8.07 -12.32 9.40
C ASN A 105 9.13 -11.21 9.44
N VAL A 106 9.00 -10.30 10.41
CA VAL A 106 9.92 -9.16 10.59
C VAL A 106 11.35 -9.61 10.90
N LEU A 107 11.55 -10.78 11.51
CA LEU A 107 12.89 -11.32 11.76
C LEU A 107 13.58 -11.76 10.45
N ASP A 108 12.83 -12.32 9.50
CA ASP A 108 13.34 -12.61 8.15
C ASP A 108 13.73 -11.33 7.42
N LEU A 109 12.92 -10.27 7.58
CA LEU A 109 13.25 -8.93 7.07
C LEU A 109 14.54 -8.40 7.70
N LEU A 110 14.71 -8.50 9.02
CA LEU A 110 15.93 -8.09 9.71
C LEU A 110 17.15 -8.83 9.17
N LYS A 111 17.06 -10.15 9.02
CA LYS A 111 18.17 -10.96 8.49
C LYS A 111 18.55 -10.51 7.08
N LYS A 112 17.59 -10.39 6.17
CA LYS A 112 17.83 -9.93 4.79
C LYS A 112 18.41 -8.52 4.74
N PHE A 113 17.95 -7.63 5.61
CA PHE A 113 18.46 -6.26 5.70
C PHE A 113 19.91 -6.21 6.20
N VAL A 114 20.25 -7.04 7.20
CA VAL A 114 21.62 -7.15 7.72
C VAL A 114 22.57 -7.79 6.71
N GLU A 115 22.10 -8.74 5.89
CA GLU A 115 22.92 -9.32 4.81
C GLU A 115 23.37 -8.26 3.79
N LYS A 116 22.56 -7.22 3.51
CA LYS A 116 22.96 -6.09 2.66
C LYS A 116 24.16 -5.33 3.25
N ALA A 117 24.15 -5.07 4.56
CA ALA A 117 25.27 -4.43 5.24
C ALA A 117 26.56 -5.28 5.19
N LYS A 118 26.46 -6.62 5.24
CA LYS A 118 27.63 -7.51 5.15
C LYS A 118 28.34 -7.45 3.80
N VAL A 119 27.61 -7.17 2.72
CA VAL A 119 28.15 -7.00 1.37
C VAL A 119 28.55 -5.55 1.06
N GLY A 120 28.47 -4.65 2.05
CA GLY A 120 28.86 -3.24 1.92
C GLY A 120 27.78 -2.34 1.32
N GLU A 121 26.57 -2.86 1.09
CA GLU A 121 25.43 -2.07 0.65
C GLU A 121 24.78 -1.43 1.88
N LEU A 122 25.18 -0.20 2.19
CA LEU A 122 24.63 0.58 3.30
C LEU A 122 23.52 1.52 2.84
N ILE A 123 22.40 1.52 3.57
CA ILE A 123 21.38 2.55 3.40
C ILE A 123 21.87 3.84 4.08
N ASN A 124 22.01 4.91 3.28
CA ASN A 124 22.43 6.23 3.78
C ASN A 124 21.26 7.18 4.05
N LYS A 125 20.03 6.78 3.70
CA LYS A 125 18.82 7.54 4.01
C LYS A 125 18.26 7.10 5.35
N GLU A 126 17.73 8.06 6.10
CA GLU A 126 16.79 7.79 7.19
C GLU A 126 15.58 7.05 6.59
N ALA A 127 15.65 5.73 6.48
CA ALA A 127 14.49 4.92 6.20
C ALA A 127 13.57 5.04 7.41
N GLY A 128 12.52 5.86 7.26
CA GLY A 128 11.59 6.18 8.33
C GLY A 128 10.56 5.07 8.54
N THR A 129 10.33 4.23 7.52
CA THR A 129 9.27 3.23 7.53
C THR A 129 9.75 1.84 7.10
N VAL A 130 8.96 0.83 7.44
CA VAL A 130 9.20 -0.56 7.00
C VAL A 130 9.09 -0.69 5.48
N ASP A 131 8.31 0.16 4.82
CA ASP A 131 8.19 0.17 3.35
C ASP A 131 9.49 0.64 2.69
N ASP A 132 10.15 1.67 3.23
CA ASP A 132 11.45 2.15 2.72
C ASP A 132 12.50 1.03 2.76
N ILE A 133 12.50 0.23 3.82
CA ILE A 133 13.42 -0.92 3.97
C ILE A 133 13.08 -2.02 2.96
N LEU A 134 11.79 -2.28 2.72
CA LEU A 134 11.37 -3.25 1.72
C LEU A 134 11.73 -2.80 0.30
N ASP A 135 11.58 -1.52 -0.03
CA ASP A 135 12.03 -0.94 -1.29
C ASP A 135 13.55 -1.02 -1.45
N TYR A 136 14.30 -0.79 -0.38
CA TYR A 136 15.75 -0.96 -0.41
C TYR A 136 16.19 -2.40 -0.69
N ILE A 137 15.55 -3.39 -0.05
CA ILE A 137 15.94 -4.80 -0.18
C ILE A 137 15.46 -5.41 -1.49
N LEU A 138 14.23 -5.12 -1.89
CA LEU A 138 13.54 -5.79 -3.00
C LEU A 138 13.47 -4.93 -4.27
N GLY A 139 13.94 -3.68 -4.21
CA GLY A 139 13.70 -2.65 -5.22
C GLY A 139 12.33 -2.00 -5.03
N GLU A 140 12.16 -0.81 -5.61
CA GLU A 140 10.88 -0.11 -5.61
C GLU A 140 9.77 -1.04 -6.11
N GLU A 141 8.72 -1.18 -5.30
CA GLU A 141 7.51 -1.86 -5.75
C GLU A 141 6.94 -1.05 -6.91
N LYS A 142 7.15 -1.51 -8.15
CA LYS A 142 6.42 -1.02 -9.33
C LYS A 142 4.94 -1.27 -9.10
N GLU A 143 4.24 -0.33 -8.44
CA GLU A 143 2.83 -0.37 -8.01
C GLU A 143 2.18 -1.70 -8.38
N ARG A 144 2.62 -2.77 -7.72
CA ARG A 144 1.95 -4.05 -7.87
C ARG A 144 0.75 -3.81 -7.04
N LEU A 145 -0.40 -3.69 -7.71
CA LEU A 145 -1.71 -3.94 -7.12
C LEU A 145 -1.51 -4.90 -5.97
N LYS A 146 -1.48 -4.37 -4.72
CA LYS A 146 -1.46 -5.20 -3.53
C LYS A 146 -2.57 -6.18 -3.81
N PHE A 147 -2.21 -7.47 -3.94
CA PHE A 147 -3.14 -8.59 -4.11
C PHE A 147 -3.97 -8.71 -2.83
N THR A 148 -4.69 -7.65 -2.52
CA THR A 148 -5.90 -7.64 -1.73
C THR A 148 -6.93 -8.39 -2.56
N ASP A 149 -7.88 -9.04 -1.90
CA ASP A 149 -8.90 -9.89 -2.55
C ASP A 149 -9.51 -9.26 -3.82
N VAL A 150 -9.57 -7.92 -3.84
CA VAL A 150 -9.84 -7.02 -4.97
C VAL A 150 -9.21 -7.45 -6.29
N GLY A 151 -7.88 -7.50 -6.39
CA GLY A 151 -7.18 -7.82 -7.63
C GLY A 151 -7.38 -9.28 -8.05
N GLY A 152 -7.51 -10.17 -7.07
CA GLY A 152 -7.73 -11.61 -7.29
C GLY A 152 -9.06 -11.91 -7.97
N PHE A 153 -10.16 -11.24 -7.58
CA PHE A 153 -11.46 -11.44 -8.22
C PHE A 153 -11.44 -11.10 -9.71
N LEU A 154 -10.92 -9.91 -10.05
CA LEU A 154 -10.94 -9.44 -11.43
C LEU A 154 -9.93 -10.18 -12.32
N LYS A 155 -8.76 -10.55 -11.77
CA LYS A 155 -7.78 -11.35 -12.52
C LYS A 155 -8.29 -12.76 -12.83
N ARG A 156 -9.06 -13.39 -11.94
CA ARG A 156 -9.74 -14.66 -12.23
C ARG A 156 -10.78 -14.53 -13.35
N ALA A 157 -11.46 -13.39 -13.42
CA ALA A 157 -12.45 -13.10 -14.46
C ALA A 157 -11.83 -12.69 -15.81
N GLU A 158 -10.56 -12.28 -15.84
CA GLU A 158 -9.83 -11.83 -17.04
C GLU A 158 -9.99 -12.80 -18.22
N LYS A 159 -9.81 -14.11 -17.99
CA LYS A 159 -9.89 -15.12 -19.05
C LYS A 159 -11.25 -15.09 -19.76
N LYS A 160 -12.34 -14.83 -19.04
CA LYS A 160 -13.68 -14.72 -19.63
C LYS A 160 -13.79 -13.45 -20.47
N TYR A 161 -13.39 -12.29 -19.95
CA TYR A 161 -13.41 -11.04 -20.72
C TYR A 161 -12.55 -11.10 -21.98
N THR A 162 -11.35 -11.66 -21.89
CA THR A 162 -10.44 -11.89 -23.02
C THR A 162 -11.09 -12.76 -24.11
N MET A 163 -11.86 -13.78 -23.73
CA MET A 163 -12.59 -14.63 -24.67
C MET A 163 -13.68 -13.87 -25.45
N TYR A 164 -14.44 -13.00 -24.76
CA TYR A 164 -15.57 -12.28 -25.37
C TYR A 164 -15.20 -10.97 -26.07
N LEU A 165 -14.05 -10.36 -25.74
CA LEU A 165 -13.58 -9.07 -26.30
C LEU A 165 -12.34 -9.22 -27.21
N ARG A 166 -12.27 -10.28 -28.03
CA ARG A 166 -11.18 -10.50 -29.02
C ARG A 166 -9.77 -10.41 -28.43
N GLY A 167 -9.53 -11.18 -27.36
CA GLY A 167 -8.20 -11.42 -26.80
C GLY A 167 -7.53 -10.18 -26.22
N ASN A 168 -6.71 -9.52 -27.04
CA ASN A 168 -5.84 -8.41 -26.65
C ASN A 168 -6.60 -7.22 -26.06
N LYS A 169 -7.81 -6.93 -26.58
CA LYS A 169 -8.61 -5.79 -26.12
C LYS A 169 -9.20 -6.04 -24.73
N GLY A 170 -9.76 -7.22 -24.49
CA GLY A 170 -10.26 -7.62 -23.17
C GLY A 170 -9.16 -7.62 -22.10
N GLN A 171 -8.00 -8.18 -22.43
CA GLN A 171 -6.85 -8.17 -21.54
C GLN A 171 -6.37 -6.75 -21.20
N LYS A 172 -6.25 -5.88 -22.21
CA LYS A 172 -5.85 -4.48 -22.03
C LYS A 172 -6.81 -3.74 -21.11
N LEU A 173 -8.12 -3.82 -21.37
CA LEU A 173 -9.14 -3.15 -20.55
C LEU A 173 -9.13 -3.63 -19.10
N ILE A 174 -8.96 -4.93 -18.87
CA ILE A 174 -8.88 -5.48 -17.51
C ILE A 174 -7.64 -4.97 -16.79
N ASN A 175 -6.48 -4.94 -17.45
CA ASN A 175 -5.26 -4.42 -16.85
C ASN A 175 -5.34 -2.90 -16.59
N ASP A 176 -5.98 -2.14 -17.47
CA ASP A 176 -6.22 -0.71 -17.29
C ASP A 176 -7.15 -0.45 -16.10
N ILE A 177 -8.23 -1.24 -15.96
CA ILE A 177 -9.14 -1.18 -14.80
C ILE A 177 -8.38 -1.51 -13.53
N LEU A 178 -7.66 -2.63 -13.52
CA LEU A 178 -6.84 -3.02 -12.37
C LEU A 178 -5.89 -1.87 -11.96
N SER A 179 -5.15 -1.29 -12.91
CA SER A 179 -4.25 -0.17 -12.64
C SER A 179 -5.00 1.05 -12.08
N SER A 180 -6.17 1.39 -12.64
CA SER A 180 -6.98 2.49 -12.14
C SER A 180 -7.56 2.27 -10.74
N LEU A 181 -7.89 1.02 -10.38
CA LEU A 181 -8.37 0.65 -9.04
C LEU A 181 -7.25 0.76 -8.00
N ALA A 182 -5.99 0.50 -8.39
CA ALA A 182 -4.83 0.76 -7.52
C ALA A 182 -4.68 2.26 -7.21
N GLY A 183 -4.97 3.12 -8.19
CA GLY A 183 -4.92 4.57 -8.04
C GLY A 183 -6.02 5.17 -7.14
N ILE A 184 -7.01 4.38 -6.70
CA ILE A 184 -8.03 4.87 -5.75
C ILE A 184 -7.35 5.17 -4.40
N PRO A 185 -7.67 6.30 -3.75
CA PRO A 185 -7.17 6.66 -2.41
C PRO A 185 -7.36 5.54 -1.39
N GLU A 186 -6.38 5.34 -0.51
CA GLU A 186 -6.37 4.22 0.45
C GLU A 186 -7.63 4.16 1.33
N VAL A 187 -8.12 5.33 1.76
CA VAL A 187 -9.37 5.51 2.53
C VAL A 187 -10.61 4.94 1.83
N HIS A 188 -10.61 4.85 0.51
CA HIS A 188 -11.73 4.34 -0.31
C HIS A 188 -11.43 3.00 -0.98
N ARG A 189 -10.15 2.68 -1.19
CA ARG A 189 -9.69 1.52 -1.95
C ARG A 189 -10.21 0.21 -1.37
N GLY A 190 -10.15 0.06 -0.04
CA GLY A 190 -10.50 -1.19 0.64
C GLY A 190 -11.93 -1.67 0.35
N TYR A 191 -12.92 -0.77 0.40
CA TYR A 191 -14.32 -1.14 0.12
C TYR A 191 -14.68 -0.98 -1.34
N LEU A 192 -14.37 0.17 -1.97
CA LEU A 192 -14.87 0.49 -3.30
C LEU A 192 -14.23 -0.37 -4.38
N ALA A 193 -12.89 -0.49 -4.36
CA ALA A 193 -12.20 -1.29 -5.36
C ALA A 193 -12.62 -2.76 -5.25
N SER A 194 -12.80 -3.24 -4.00
CA SER A 194 -13.34 -4.57 -3.72
C SER A 194 -14.73 -4.78 -4.31
N ASP A 195 -15.66 -3.87 -4.07
CA ASP A 195 -17.03 -3.99 -4.55
C ASP A 195 -17.12 -3.92 -6.08
N ILE A 196 -16.33 -3.04 -6.72
CA ILE A 196 -16.21 -3.01 -8.20
C ILE A 196 -15.65 -4.33 -8.73
N SER A 197 -14.61 -4.87 -8.09
CA SER A 197 -13.97 -6.12 -8.55
C SER A 197 -14.90 -7.32 -8.40
N ARG A 198 -15.65 -7.41 -7.29
CA ARG A 198 -16.68 -8.45 -7.10
C ARG A 198 -17.82 -8.30 -8.11
N PHE A 199 -18.25 -7.06 -8.37
CA PHE A 199 -19.27 -6.78 -9.38
C PHE A 199 -18.83 -7.25 -10.76
N LEU A 200 -17.62 -6.90 -11.19
CA LEU A 200 -17.09 -7.33 -12.49
C LEU A 200 -16.85 -8.84 -12.53
N ALA A 201 -16.44 -9.48 -11.44
CA ALA A 201 -16.35 -10.93 -11.39
C ALA A 201 -17.73 -11.58 -11.60
N LYS A 202 -18.77 -11.10 -10.91
CA LYS A 202 -20.14 -11.58 -11.10
C LYS A 202 -20.69 -11.27 -12.50
N TYR A 203 -20.44 -10.08 -13.02
CA TYR A 203 -20.81 -9.69 -14.40
C TYR A 203 -20.15 -10.60 -15.44
N SER A 204 -18.93 -11.09 -15.15
CA SER A 204 -18.24 -12.03 -16.04
C SER A 204 -18.96 -13.37 -16.21
N GLU A 205 -19.87 -13.72 -15.29
CA GLU A 205 -20.64 -14.97 -15.34
C GLU A 205 -21.82 -14.90 -16.31
N THR A 206 -22.25 -13.69 -16.71
CA THR A 206 -23.39 -13.48 -17.62
C THR A 206 -22.97 -13.01 -19.01
N LEU A 207 -21.67 -13.02 -19.33
CA LEU A 207 -21.16 -12.50 -20.62
C LEU A 207 -21.70 -13.24 -21.84
N SER A 208 -22.04 -14.53 -21.71
CA SER A 208 -22.66 -15.32 -22.78
C SER A 208 -24.00 -14.76 -23.25
N GLU A 209 -24.68 -13.97 -22.41
CA GLU A 209 -25.98 -13.36 -22.69
C GLU A 209 -25.85 -11.90 -23.18
N LYS A 210 -24.62 -11.41 -23.37
CA LYS A 210 -24.33 -9.99 -23.67
C LYS A 210 -23.67 -9.83 -25.02
N LYS A 211 -23.95 -8.69 -25.66
CA LYS A 211 -23.24 -8.28 -26.88
C LYS A 211 -21.85 -7.78 -26.54
N GLU A 212 -20.88 -7.99 -27.44
CA GLU A 212 -19.49 -7.51 -27.32
C GLU A 212 -19.45 -6.01 -26.94
N SER A 213 -20.27 -5.18 -27.60
CA SER A 213 -20.38 -3.74 -27.35
C SER A 213 -20.89 -3.38 -25.95
N GLU A 214 -21.77 -4.20 -25.35
CA GLU A 214 -22.28 -3.97 -24.00
C GLU A 214 -21.21 -4.29 -22.95
N ILE A 215 -20.46 -5.37 -23.17
CA ILE A 215 -19.35 -5.77 -22.30
C ILE A 215 -18.27 -4.68 -22.32
N GLU A 216 -17.87 -4.25 -23.52
CA GLU A 216 -16.89 -3.17 -23.70
C GLU A 216 -17.35 -1.86 -23.06
N ARG A 217 -18.62 -1.47 -23.27
CA ARG A 217 -19.18 -0.27 -22.66
C ARG A 217 -19.10 -0.33 -21.14
N THR A 218 -19.41 -1.48 -20.55
CA THR A 218 -19.36 -1.69 -19.11
C THR A 218 -17.94 -1.53 -18.59
N LEU A 219 -16.96 -2.23 -19.18
CA LEU A 219 -15.56 -2.13 -18.77
C LEU A 219 -14.99 -0.71 -18.94
N THR A 220 -15.30 -0.05 -20.05
CA THR A 220 -14.85 1.32 -20.35
C THR A 220 -15.42 2.31 -19.33
N LYS A 221 -16.71 2.18 -19.00
CA LYS A 221 -17.31 2.98 -17.95
C LYS A 221 -16.69 2.70 -16.59
N THR A 222 -16.42 1.45 -16.25
CA THR A 222 -15.74 1.12 -15.00
C THR A 222 -14.37 1.80 -14.92
N LEU A 223 -13.59 1.77 -16.00
CA LEU A 223 -12.29 2.44 -16.09
C LEU A 223 -12.41 3.96 -15.92
N ASN A 224 -13.42 4.58 -16.52
CA ASN A 224 -13.64 6.02 -16.39
C ASN A 224 -14.05 6.38 -14.96
N TYR A 225 -14.94 5.59 -14.36
CA TYR A 225 -15.40 5.79 -12.99
C TYR A 225 -14.25 5.73 -11.98
N SER A 226 -13.42 4.68 -12.06
CA SER A 226 -12.27 4.52 -11.16
C SER A 226 -11.24 5.64 -11.32
N LYS A 227 -10.97 6.08 -12.56
CA LYS A 227 -10.08 7.22 -12.83
C LYS A 227 -10.57 8.51 -12.16
N GLY A 228 -11.87 8.78 -12.18
CA GLY A 228 -12.40 10.01 -11.58
C GLY A 228 -12.46 10.03 -10.06
N ILE A 229 -12.25 8.89 -9.41
CA ILE A 229 -12.21 8.79 -7.94
C ILE A 229 -10.79 8.96 -7.38
N THR A 230 -9.76 8.93 -8.22
CA THR A 230 -8.34 9.00 -7.81
C THR A 230 -7.97 10.23 -6.97
N LYS A 231 -8.74 11.31 -7.05
CA LYS A 231 -8.52 12.57 -6.32
C LYS A 231 -9.30 12.71 -5.01
N LEU A 232 -10.12 11.72 -4.61
CA LEU A 232 -10.95 11.79 -3.40
C LEU A 232 -10.17 11.36 -2.15
N LYS A 233 -9.18 12.15 -1.72
CA LYS A 233 -8.34 11.82 -0.56
C LYS A 233 -8.83 12.43 0.74
N ASP A 234 -9.58 13.53 0.65
CA ASP A 234 -9.84 14.42 1.79
C ASP A 234 -11.04 14.02 2.64
N LEU A 235 -11.87 13.09 2.15
CA LEU A 235 -13.07 12.64 2.84
C LEU A 235 -12.92 11.17 3.23
N ASN A 236 -13.27 10.84 4.47
CA ASN A 236 -13.42 9.45 4.88
C ASN A 236 -14.71 8.82 4.30
N LYS A 237 -14.95 7.54 4.59
CA LYS A 237 -16.09 6.79 4.03
C LYS A 237 -17.44 7.39 4.43
N GLU A 238 -17.61 7.74 5.70
CA GLU A 238 -18.84 8.31 6.24
C GLU A 238 -19.14 9.68 5.63
N GLU A 239 -18.12 10.55 5.56
CA GLU A 239 -18.21 11.87 4.94
C GLU A 239 -18.55 11.79 3.45
N MET A 240 -17.88 10.88 2.73
CA MET A 240 -18.16 10.64 1.32
C MET A 240 -19.59 10.13 1.10
N ASN A 241 -20.08 9.23 1.95
CA ASN A 241 -21.46 8.75 1.87
C ASN A 241 -22.45 9.90 2.10
N GLN A 242 -22.23 10.75 3.11
CA GLN A 242 -23.07 11.92 3.35
C GLN A 242 -23.05 12.90 2.17
N PHE A 243 -21.86 13.17 1.62
CA PHE A 243 -21.71 14.00 0.43
C PHE A 243 -22.55 13.46 -0.74
N ILE A 244 -22.45 12.16 -1.03
CA ILE A 244 -23.19 11.51 -2.11
C ILE A 244 -24.71 11.50 -1.86
N ILE A 245 -25.13 11.23 -0.63
CA ILE A 245 -26.54 11.27 -0.22
C ILE A 245 -27.11 12.66 -0.49
N ASN A 246 -26.42 13.70 -0.02
CA ASN A 246 -26.85 15.09 -0.17
C ASN A 246 -26.87 15.50 -1.64
N ARG A 247 -25.80 15.23 -2.39
CA ARG A 247 -25.67 15.59 -3.81
C ARG A 247 -26.67 14.86 -4.70
N SER A 248 -27.04 13.63 -4.35
CA SER A 248 -28.00 12.81 -5.10
C SER A 248 -29.46 13.02 -4.69
N LYS A 249 -29.74 13.88 -3.70
CA LYS A 249 -31.07 14.01 -3.08
C LYS A 249 -31.59 12.65 -2.60
N HIS A 250 -30.75 11.90 -1.88
CA HIS A 250 -31.00 10.57 -1.31
C HIS A 250 -31.26 9.44 -2.32
N LYS A 251 -30.96 9.63 -3.62
CA LYS A 251 -31.12 8.58 -4.64
C LYS A 251 -30.05 7.50 -4.56
N VAL A 252 -28.83 7.87 -4.16
CA VAL A 252 -27.71 6.95 -3.95
C VAL A 252 -27.06 7.23 -2.60
N ARG A 253 -26.56 6.17 -1.95
CA ARG A 253 -26.09 6.23 -0.55
C ARG A 253 -24.58 6.19 -0.40
N ASN A 254 -23.87 5.73 -1.42
CA ASN A 254 -22.42 5.51 -1.36
C ASN A 254 -21.82 5.46 -2.78
N LEU A 255 -20.48 5.46 -2.85
CA LEU A 255 -19.73 5.42 -4.11
C LEU A 255 -20.05 4.18 -4.96
N PHE A 256 -20.41 3.05 -4.36
CA PHE A 256 -20.69 1.85 -5.15
C PHE A 256 -22.11 1.85 -5.74
N GLU A 257 -23.08 2.45 -5.06
CA GLU A 257 -24.40 2.72 -5.64
C GLU A 257 -24.32 3.76 -6.75
N LEU A 258 -23.55 4.82 -6.57
CA LEU A 258 -23.27 5.80 -7.62
C LEU A 258 -22.66 5.13 -8.86
N TYR A 259 -21.70 4.22 -8.65
CA TYR A 259 -21.10 3.42 -9.72
C TYR A 259 -22.14 2.61 -10.51
N LYS A 260 -23.08 1.92 -9.84
CA LYS A 260 -24.11 1.14 -10.52
C LYS A 260 -25.01 2.02 -11.39
N VAL A 261 -25.46 3.16 -10.86
CA VAL A 261 -26.27 4.12 -11.62
C VAL A 261 -25.48 4.70 -12.80
N PHE A 262 -24.17 4.95 -12.63
CA PHE A 262 -23.29 5.40 -13.71
C PHE A 262 -23.21 4.38 -14.86
N LEU A 263 -23.17 3.08 -14.54
CA LEU A 263 -23.19 2.01 -15.54
C LEU A 263 -24.51 1.96 -16.32
N GLU A 264 -25.65 2.16 -15.64
CA GLU A 264 -27.00 2.06 -16.20
C GLU A 264 -27.33 3.16 -17.22
N ARG A 265 -26.67 4.32 -17.16
CA ARG A 265 -26.89 5.42 -18.11
C ARG A 265 -26.70 4.97 -19.56
N GLU A 266 -27.69 5.10 -20.43
CA GLU A 266 -27.54 4.65 -21.83
C GLU A 266 -26.66 5.57 -22.68
N GLU A 267 -26.59 6.84 -22.28
CA GLU A 267 -25.80 7.89 -22.94
C GLU A 267 -24.30 7.54 -23.01
N VAL A 268 -23.60 8.14 -23.97
CA VAL A 268 -22.14 8.05 -24.05
C VAL A 268 -21.56 9.01 -23.03
N PHE A 269 -20.74 8.51 -22.11
CA PHE A 269 -19.99 9.37 -21.21
C PHE A 269 -18.84 10.04 -21.99
N ILE A 270 -19.02 11.32 -22.33
CA ILE A 270 -18.02 12.11 -23.04
C ILE A 270 -17.11 12.78 -22.03
N LEU A 271 -15.83 12.44 -22.09
CA LEU A 271 -14.78 13.03 -21.27
C LEU A 271 -14.41 14.42 -21.80
N LYS A 272 -14.33 15.44 -20.93
CA LYS A 272 -13.73 16.73 -21.30
C LYS A 272 -12.21 16.72 -21.21
N GLU A 273 -11.66 15.87 -20.34
CA GLU A 273 -10.23 15.70 -20.10
C GLU A 273 -9.82 14.23 -20.22
N GLU A 274 -8.52 13.94 -20.34
CA GLU A 274 -8.00 12.57 -20.47
C GLU A 274 -8.37 11.66 -19.27
N LYS A 275 -8.66 12.27 -18.11
CA LYS A 275 -9.19 11.61 -16.92
C LYS A 275 -10.44 12.37 -16.46
N PRO A 276 -11.59 11.70 -16.27
CA PRO A 276 -12.77 12.39 -15.76
C PRO A 276 -12.52 12.91 -14.35
N SER A 277 -13.13 14.03 -13.99
CA SER A 277 -13.21 14.45 -12.59
C SER A 277 -14.38 13.73 -11.88
N PHE A 278 -14.35 13.72 -10.54
CA PHE A 278 -15.48 13.20 -9.77
C PHE A 278 -16.76 14.01 -10.02
N ASP A 279 -16.64 15.34 -10.19
CA ASP A 279 -17.78 16.19 -10.52
C ASP A 279 -18.39 15.85 -11.88
N GLU A 280 -17.58 15.51 -12.87
CA GLU A 280 -18.10 15.04 -14.17
C GLU A 280 -18.86 13.71 -14.03
N ILE A 281 -18.35 12.79 -13.20
CA ILE A 281 -19.06 11.54 -12.88
C ILE A 281 -20.40 11.87 -12.21
N LEU A 282 -20.42 12.78 -11.23
CA LEU A 282 -21.64 13.16 -10.53
C LEU A 282 -22.65 13.82 -11.47
N ASP A 283 -22.22 14.78 -12.27
CA ASP A 283 -23.09 15.52 -13.19
C ASP A 283 -23.66 14.62 -14.27
N TYR A 284 -22.87 13.69 -14.80
CA TYR A 284 -23.36 12.70 -15.75
C TYR A 284 -24.32 11.69 -15.09
N THR A 285 -24.00 11.22 -13.89
CA THR A 285 -24.79 10.18 -13.21
C THR A 285 -26.10 10.73 -12.66
N LEU A 286 -26.06 11.90 -12.04
CA LEU A 286 -27.15 12.47 -11.23
C LEU A 286 -27.79 13.71 -11.88
N GLY A 287 -27.16 14.29 -12.91
CA GLY A 287 -27.53 15.57 -13.49
C GLY A 287 -26.79 16.75 -12.82
N ARG A 288 -26.67 17.87 -13.55
CA ARG A 288 -26.08 19.11 -13.02
C ARG A 288 -26.89 19.60 -11.81
N SER A 289 -26.23 19.81 -10.67
CA SER A 289 -26.88 20.52 -9.55
C SER A 289 -26.85 22.02 -9.75
N SER A 290 -27.98 22.67 -9.53
CA SER A 290 -28.08 24.04 -9.05
C SER A 290 -27.99 24.05 -7.51
N GLY A 291 -26.81 23.75 -6.96
CA GLY A 291 -26.48 23.74 -5.53
C GLY A 291 -25.07 24.32 -5.30
N PRO A 292 -24.65 24.65 -4.06
CA PRO A 292 -23.53 25.57 -3.82
C PRO A 292 -22.25 25.13 -4.53
N LYS A 293 -21.53 26.11 -5.09
CA LYS A 293 -20.33 25.95 -5.91
C LYS A 293 -19.29 25.03 -5.26
N ALA A 294 -18.59 24.31 -6.14
CA ALA A 294 -17.55 23.32 -5.90
C ALA A 294 -16.57 23.65 -4.75
N LEU A 295 -16.09 22.58 -4.12
CA LEU A 295 -14.89 22.56 -3.29
C LEU A 295 -13.75 23.28 -4.02
N LYS A 296 -13.37 24.46 -3.51
CA LYS A 296 -12.11 25.08 -3.90
C LYS A 296 -10.99 24.16 -3.43
N SER A 297 -10.26 23.56 -4.37
CA SER A 297 -8.91 23.09 -4.11
C SER A 297 -8.09 24.30 -3.65
N ASN A 298 -7.58 24.26 -2.43
CA ASN A 298 -6.57 25.21 -1.96
C ASN A 298 -5.24 24.87 -2.64
N ASP A 299 -5.11 25.23 -3.91
CA ASP A 299 -3.84 25.26 -4.63
C ASP A 299 -3.84 26.56 -5.43
N GLU A 300 -3.60 27.68 -4.74
CA GLU A 300 -3.10 28.95 -5.28
C GLU A 300 -2.99 29.94 -4.12
N ASN A 301 -1.80 30.00 -3.51
CA ASN A 301 -1.13 31.23 -3.09
C ASN A 301 0.08 30.88 -2.20
N ASN A 302 1.24 30.81 -2.84
CA ASN A 302 2.48 31.36 -2.28
C ASN A 302 3.43 31.68 -3.42
N SER A 303 3.07 32.73 -4.15
CA SER A 303 4.01 33.53 -4.93
C SER A 303 3.47 34.96 -4.96
N ALA A 304 4.32 35.89 -4.49
CA ALA A 304 4.14 37.34 -4.36
C ALA A 304 3.41 37.83 -3.10
N GLU A 305 4.18 38.11 -2.04
CA GLU A 305 4.66 39.47 -1.72
C GLU A 305 5.98 39.39 -0.93
#